data_AF-A0A931YID9-F1
#
_entry.id   AF-A0A931YID9-F1
#
_cell.length_a   1.000
_cell.length_b   1.000
_cell.length_c   1.000
_cell.angle_alpha   90.00
_cell.angle_beta   90.00
_cell.angle_gamma   90.00
#
_symmetry.space_group_name_H-M   'P 1'
#
loop_
_entity.id
_entity.type
_entity.pdbx_description
1 polymer ?
#
loop_
_entity_poly.entity_id
_entity_poly.type
_entity_poly.pdbx_seq_one_letter_code
_entity_poly.pdbx_strand_id
1 'polypeptide(L)'
;MAVGAAAQERADLPEIVRVVAPPRLRVGTEGEVRLTFRAPQANVVAVLRAVDDLDGPIARRATSQREFGVLTRAFGHEAGELIVPLSFATAGWKRVTLTLVTDERALSEPVIVEVEAVP
;
A
#
# COMPACT_ATOMS: atom_id res chain seq x y z
N MET A 1 19.94 -18.02 -23.06
CA MET A 1 19.04 -16.88 -23.31
C MET A 1 17.82 -17.04 -22.39
N ALA A 2 17.90 -16.56 -21.16
CA ALA A 2 16.87 -16.75 -20.11
C ALA A 2 16.36 -15.41 -19.57
N VAL A 3 16.38 -14.37 -20.41
CA VAL A 3 16.01 -13.00 -20.02
C VAL A 3 14.50 -12.76 -20.16
N GLY A 4 13.80 -13.60 -20.94
CA GLY A 4 12.37 -13.43 -21.22
C GLY A 4 11.43 -13.95 -20.12
N ALA A 5 11.73 -15.09 -19.50
CA ALA A 5 10.83 -15.71 -18.52
C ALA A 5 10.67 -14.87 -17.25
N ALA A 6 11.77 -14.36 -16.68
CA ALA A 6 11.72 -13.53 -15.47
C ALA A 6 11.08 -12.14 -15.72
N ALA A 7 11.22 -11.59 -16.93
CA ALA A 7 10.57 -10.34 -17.30
C ALA A 7 9.06 -10.53 -17.51
N GLN A 8 8.66 -11.67 -18.08
CA GLN A 8 7.26 -12.07 -18.25
C GLN A 8 6.60 -12.30 -16.89
N GLU A 9 7.24 -13.09 -16.03
CA GLU A 9 6.73 -13.43 -14.69
C GLU A 9 6.53 -12.19 -13.82
N ARG A 10 7.35 -11.14 -14.01
CA ARG A 10 7.17 -9.84 -13.35
C ARG A 10 6.06 -8.99 -13.96
N ALA A 11 5.83 -9.11 -15.26
CA ALA A 11 4.73 -8.43 -15.95
C ALA A 11 3.35 -9.02 -15.59
N ASP A 12 3.32 -10.25 -15.07
CA ASP A 12 2.10 -10.95 -14.68
C ASP A 12 1.69 -10.67 -13.22
N LEU A 13 2.59 -10.13 -12.39
CA LEU A 13 2.30 -9.78 -10.99
C LEU A 13 1.44 -8.50 -10.88
N PRO A 14 0.65 -8.37 -9.81
CA PRO A 14 -0.02 -7.11 -9.50
C PRO A 14 1.01 -5.98 -9.28
N GLU A 15 0.68 -4.78 -9.71
CA GLU A 15 1.55 -3.61 -9.63
C GLU A 15 0.76 -2.38 -9.16
N ILE A 16 1.35 -1.60 -8.26
CA ILE A 16 0.88 -0.26 -7.92
C ILE A 16 1.56 0.72 -8.88
N VAL A 17 0.78 1.25 -9.84
CA VAL A 17 1.26 2.15 -10.89
C VAL A 17 1.39 3.58 -10.40
N ARG A 18 0.50 4.00 -9.50
CA ARG A 18 0.50 5.35 -8.93
C ARG A 18 0.00 5.33 -7.50
N VAL A 19 0.62 6.17 -6.67
CA VAL A 19 0.17 6.45 -5.31
C VAL A 19 0.02 7.94 -5.11
N VAL A 20 -1.12 8.36 -4.58
CA VAL A 20 -1.37 9.72 -4.14
C VAL A 20 -1.75 9.67 -2.67
N ALA A 21 -0.85 10.13 -1.82
CA ALA A 21 -1.07 10.24 -0.38
C ALA A 21 -1.11 11.73 0.03
N PRO A 22 -1.84 12.08 1.10
CA PRO A 22 -1.76 13.41 1.66
C PRO A 22 -0.34 13.65 2.18
N PRO A 23 0.28 14.82 1.92
CA PRO A 23 1.61 15.11 2.45
C PRO A 23 1.59 15.26 3.98
N ARG A 24 0.44 15.64 4.53
CA ARG A 24 0.20 15.85 5.96
C ARG A 24 -1.17 15.32 6.36
N LEU A 25 -1.27 14.70 7.52
CA LEU A 25 -2.54 14.25 8.09
C LEU A 25 -2.62 14.62 9.57
N ARG A 26 -3.76 15.13 10.04
CA ARG A 26 -3.93 15.46 11.46
C ARG A 26 -4.09 14.18 12.28
N VAL A 27 -3.43 14.11 13.44
CA VAL A 27 -3.57 13.00 14.39
C VAL A 27 -5.03 12.82 14.79
N GLY A 28 -5.49 11.58 14.83
CA GLY A 28 -6.88 11.23 15.16
C GLY A 28 -7.90 11.57 14.07
N THR A 29 -7.45 12.03 12.89
CA THR A 29 -8.32 12.22 11.71
C THR A 29 -8.07 11.13 10.67
N GLU A 30 -9.12 10.81 9.93
CA GLU A 30 -9.04 9.90 8.78
C GLU A 30 -8.68 10.68 7.51
N GLY A 31 -7.72 10.16 6.77
CA GLY A 31 -7.35 10.58 5.43
C GLY A 31 -7.35 9.39 4.48
N GLU A 32 -6.99 9.62 3.23
CA GLU A 32 -7.07 8.60 2.19
C GLU A 32 -5.78 8.55 1.37
N VAL A 33 -5.29 7.35 1.10
CA VAL A 33 -4.29 7.11 0.05
C VAL A 33 -5.01 6.54 -1.17
N ARG A 34 -4.83 7.17 -2.32
CA ARG A 34 -5.37 6.69 -3.60
C ARG A 34 -4.31 5.92 -4.35
N LEU A 35 -4.62 4.69 -4.71
CA LEU A 35 -3.76 3.81 -5.48
C LEU A 35 -4.37 3.58 -6.85
N THR A 36 -3.58 3.76 -7.91
CA THR A 36 -3.90 3.20 -9.23
C THR A 36 -3.09 1.93 -9.39
N PHE A 37 -3.74 0.81 -9.72
CA PHE A 37 -3.11 -0.49 -9.82
C PHE A 37 -3.36 -1.16 -11.17
N ARG A 38 -2.52 -2.15 -11.48
CA ARG A 38 -2.71 -3.13 -12.55
C ARG A 38 -2.56 -4.54 -11.99
N ALA A 39 -3.40 -5.48 -12.41
CA ALA A 39 -3.31 -6.90 -12.08
C ALA A 39 -3.74 -7.74 -13.30
N PRO A 40 -2.80 -8.02 -14.24
CA PRO A 40 -3.15 -8.55 -15.56
C PRO A 40 -3.76 -9.95 -15.58
N GLN A 41 -3.47 -10.79 -14.58
CA GLN A 41 -3.89 -12.20 -14.55
C GLN A 41 -4.73 -12.57 -13.31
N ALA A 42 -4.98 -11.63 -12.40
CA ALA A 42 -5.61 -11.93 -11.11
C ALA A 42 -6.38 -10.73 -10.56
N ASN A 43 -7.26 -10.97 -9.61
CA ASN A 43 -8.06 -9.91 -9.00
C ASN A 43 -7.35 -9.43 -7.74
N VAL A 44 -7.15 -8.12 -7.59
CA VAL A 44 -6.72 -7.57 -6.29
C VAL A 44 -7.88 -7.73 -5.31
N VAL A 45 -7.62 -8.42 -4.20
CA VAL A 45 -8.60 -8.67 -3.14
C VAL A 45 -8.27 -7.94 -1.85
N ALA A 46 -7.02 -7.55 -1.62
CA ALA A 46 -6.65 -6.79 -0.43
C ALA A 46 -5.46 -5.87 -0.66
N VAL A 47 -5.31 -4.89 0.23
CA VAL A 47 -4.09 -4.11 0.40
C VAL A 47 -3.56 -4.36 1.80
N LEU A 48 -2.30 -4.83 1.88
CA LEU A 48 -1.54 -4.84 3.12
C LEU A 48 -1.00 -3.44 3.35
N ARG A 49 -1.32 -2.86 4.51
CA ARG A 49 -0.74 -1.60 4.96
C ARG A 49 0.10 -1.84 6.19
N ALA A 50 1.34 -1.39 6.19
CA ALA A 50 2.17 -1.29 7.39
C ALA A 50 2.57 0.17 7.61
N VAL A 51 2.53 0.62 8.86
CA VAL A 51 2.91 1.99 9.25
C VAL A 51 4.04 1.91 10.25
N ASP A 52 5.14 2.62 9.99
CA ASP A 52 6.28 2.77 10.88
C ASP A 52 6.47 4.24 11.27
N ASP A 53 6.78 4.49 12.54
CA ASP A 53 7.10 5.83 13.05
C ASP A 53 8.58 6.15 12.78
N LEU A 54 8.85 7.28 12.14
CA LEU A 54 10.21 7.74 11.83
C LEU A 54 10.76 8.72 12.87
N ASP A 55 9.90 9.51 13.51
CA ASP A 55 10.31 10.49 14.52
C ASP A 55 10.02 10.00 15.95
N GLY A 56 11.06 9.49 16.60
CA GLY A 56 11.04 9.28 18.05
C GLY A 56 12.43 8.94 18.58
N PRO A 57 12.91 9.56 19.68
CA PRO A 57 14.17 9.18 20.34
C PRO A 57 14.13 7.76 20.95
N ILE A 58 12.98 7.10 20.84
CA ILE A 58 12.71 5.76 21.35
C ILE A 58 12.28 4.91 20.15
N ALA A 59 13.26 4.35 19.44
CA ALA A 59 13.08 3.24 18.50
C ALA A 59 12.59 1.93 19.20
N ARG A 60 11.83 2.02 20.31
CA ARG A 60 11.44 0.87 21.13
C ARG A 60 10.07 0.29 20.82
N ARG A 61 9.31 0.83 19.87
CA ARG A 61 8.08 0.21 19.38
C ARG A 61 7.75 0.82 18.03
N ALA A 62 8.32 0.26 16.96
CA ALA A 62 7.68 0.36 15.65
C ALA A 62 6.29 -0.25 15.83
N THR A 63 5.29 0.60 16.06
CA THR A 63 3.92 0.14 16.20
C THR A 63 3.43 -0.13 14.79
N SER A 64 3.84 -1.29 14.25
CA SER A 64 3.43 -1.75 12.93
C SER A 64 1.92 -1.99 12.97
N GLN A 65 1.14 -0.97 12.65
CA GLN A 65 -0.29 -1.13 12.45
C GLN A 65 -0.47 -1.82 11.10
N ARG A 66 -0.59 -3.14 11.14
CA ARG A 66 -0.96 -3.96 9.99
C ARG A 66 -2.47 -3.94 9.83
N GLU A 67 -2.96 -3.07 8.97
CA GLU A 67 -4.35 -3.11 8.55
C GLU A 67 -4.46 -3.79 7.20
N PHE A 68 -5.42 -4.72 7.13
CA PHE A 68 -5.76 -5.48 5.94
C PHE A 68 -7.08 -4.91 5.43
N GLY A 69 -7.04 -4.15 4.34
CA GLY A 69 -8.25 -3.67 3.68
C GLY A 69 -8.59 -4.57 2.51
N VAL A 70 -9.70 -5.29 2.56
CA VAL A 70 -10.31 -5.95 1.38
C VAL A 70 -11.27 -4.94 0.76
N LEU A 71 -10.85 -4.27 -0.31
CA LEU A 71 -11.57 -3.07 -0.79
C LEU A 71 -12.33 -3.29 -2.10
N THR A 72 -12.03 -4.32 -2.89
CA THR A 72 -12.92 -4.78 -3.97
C THR A 72 -12.52 -6.18 -4.47
N ARG A 73 -13.42 -6.88 -5.16
CA ARG A 73 -13.11 -8.03 -6.02
C ARG A 73 -13.33 -7.59 -7.46
N ALA A 74 -12.27 -7.17 -8.14
CA ALA A 74 -12.39 -6.71 -9.53
C ALA A 74 -12.34 -7.88 -10.51
N PHE A 75 -13.34 -8.78 -10.51
CA PHE A 75 -13.42 -9.84 -11.52
C PHE A 75 -13.40 -9.24 -12.95
N GLY A 76 -12.30 -9.42 -13.67
CA GLY A 76 -12.20 -9.05 -15.09
C GLY A 76 -11.80 -7.60 -15.39
N HIS A 77 -11.26 -6.84 -14.42
CA HIS A 77 -10.62 -5.55 -14.71
C HIS A 77 -9.15 -5.58 -14.31
N GLU A 78 -8.28 -5.68 -15.33
CA GLU A 78 -6.82 -5.71 -15.21
C GLU A 78 -6.21 -4.45 -14.58
N ALA A 79 -6.98 -3.40 -14.31
CA ALA A 79 -6.54 -2.16 -13.67
C ALA A 79 -7.69 -1.46 -12.95
N GLY A 80 -7.37 -0.63 -11.96
CA GLY A 80 -8.37 0.13 -11.23
C GLY A 80 -7.79 1.13 -10.23
N GLU A 81 -8.69 1.76 -9.47
CA GLU A 81 -8.34 2.65 -8.36
C GLU A 81 -8.79 2.05 -7.02
N LEU A 82 -7.97 2.21 -5.98
CA LEU A 82 -8.27 1.82 -4.61
C LEU A 82 -8.09 3.01 -3.68
N ILE A 83 -9.03 3.16 -2.76
CA ILE A 83 -8.96 4.15 -1.67
C ILE A 83 -8.63 3.40 -0.40
N VAL A 84 -7.44 3.64 0.14
CA VAL A 84 -6.97 3.05 1.38
C VAL A 84 -7.11 4.10 2.49
N PRO A 85 -7.98 3.90 3.49
CA PRO A 85 -8.08 4.82 4.60
C PRO A 85 -6.77 4.85 5.37
N LEU A 86 -6.45 5.99 5.96
CA LEU A 86 -5.23 6.23 6.72
C LEU A 86 -5.58 7.06 7.95
N SER A 87 -5.10 6.65 9.12
CA SER A 87 -5.22 7.41 10.35
C SER A 87 -3.99 7.18 11.21
N PHE A 88 -3.53 8.22 11.90
CA PHE A 88 -2.38 8.12 12.78
C PHE A 88 -2.75 8.46 14.22
N ALA A 89 -2.26 7.65 15.16
CA ALA A 89 -2.49 7.83 16.59
C ALA A 89 -1.50 8.81 17.24
N THR A 90 -0.35 9.05 16.61
CA THR A 90 0.74 9.87 17.15
C THR A 90 1.27 10.82 16.07
N ALA A 91 1.78 11.98 16.48
CA ALA A 91 2.40 12.95 15.58
C ALA A 91 3.78 12.47 15.09
N GLY A 92 4.35 13.18 14.12
CA GLY A 92 5.66 12.92 13.52
C GLY A 92 5.59 12.23 12.15
N TRP A 93 6.74 12.09 11.50
CA TRP A 93 6.86 11.41 10.22
C TRP A 93 6.50 9.92 10.32
N LYS A 94 5.67 9.47 9.37
CA LYS A 94 5.18 8.10 9.23
C LYS A 94 5.64 7.54 7.90
N ARG A 95 6.18 6.33 7.91
CA ARG A 95 6.41 5.54 6.71
C ARG A 95 5.27 4.54 6.54
N VAL A 96 4.56 4.64 5.42
CA VAL A 96 3.46 3.74 5.07
C VAL A 96 3.92 2.84 3.93
N THR A 97 3.93 1.54 4.17
CA THR A 97 4.24 0.51 3.17
C THR A 97 2.96 -0.14 2.70
N LEU A 98 2.75 -0.22 1.39
CA LEU A 98 1.54 -0.71 0.75
C LEU A 98 1.88 -1.86 -0.20
N THR A 99 1.15 -2.97 -0.09
CA THR A 99 1.33 -4.15 -0.95
C THR A 99 -0.03 -4.67 -1.39
N LEU A 100 -0.23 -4.90 -2.68
CA LEU A 100 -1.44 -5.53 -3.20
C LEU A 100 -1.39 -7.03 -2.96
N VAL A 101 -2.55 -7.62 -2.68
CA VAL A 101 -2.75 -9.07 -2.56
C VAL A 101 -3.82 -9.48 -3.54
N THR A 102 -3.54 -10.49 -4.35
CA THR A 102 -4.52 -11.07 -5.28
C THR A 102 -5.26 -12.27 -4.68
N ASP A 103 -6.34 -12.69 -5.34
CA ASP A 103 -7.06 -13.93 -5.03
C ASP A 103 -6.18 -15.19 -5.17
N GLU A 104 -5.19 -15.16 -6.07
CA GLU A 104 -4.17 -16.20 -6.22
C GLU A 104 -3.04 -16.12 -5.17
N ARG A 105 -3.14 -15.19 -4.21
CA ARG A 105 -2.11 -14.91 -3.19
C ARG A 105 -0.79 -14.38 -3.74
N ALA A 106 -0.78 -13.86 -4.97
CA ALA A 106 0.35 -13.09 -5.48
C ALA A 106 0.43 -11.74 -4.77
N LEU A 107 1.65 -11.24 -4.59
CA LEU A 107 1.93 -9.96 -3.96
C LEU A 107 2.58 -9.02 -4.97
N SER A 108 2.24 -7.73 -4.88
CA SER A 108 2.99 -6.70 -5.60
C SER A 108 4.33 -6.44 -4.92
N GLU A 109 5.24 -5.79 -5.64
CA GLU A 109 6.32 -5.07 -4.97
C GLU A 109 5.72 -4.04 -3.99
N PRO A 110 6.32 -3.85 -2.79
CA PRO A 110 5.84 -2.88 -1.83
C PRO A 110 6.12 -1.45 -2.31
N VAL A 111 5.13 -0.57 -2.17
CA VAL A 111 5.32 0.88 -2.37
C VAL A 111 5.35 1.58 -1.03
N ILE A 112 6.32 2.48 -0.88
CA ILE A 112 6.53 3.26 0.34
C ILE A 112 6.11 4.71 0.09
N VAL A 113 5.31 5.25 0.99
CA VAL A 113 5.00 6.68 1.06
C VAL A 113 5.28 7.21 2.45
N GLU A 114 5.74 8.45 2.53
CA GLU A 114 6.00 9.11 3.80
C GLU A 114 4.96 10.23 4.00
N VAL A 115 4.37 10.27 5.20
CA VAL A 115 3.32 11.23 5.55
C VAL A 115 3.67 11.84 6.91
N GLU A 116 3.61 13.16 7.00
CA GLU A 116 3.79 13.85 8.27
C GLU A 116 2.47 13.86 9.06
N ALA A 117 2.44 13.21 10.22
CA ALA A 117 1.32 13.29 11.14
C ALA A 117 1.44 14.58 11.98
N VAL A 118 0.56 15.54 11.74
CA VAL A 118 0.56 16.84 12.44
C VAL A 118 -0.46 16.83 13.59
N PRO A 119 -0.23 17.60 14.68
CA PRO A 119 -1.19 17.74 15.77
C PRO A 119 -2.57 18.26 15.34
#